data_AF-A0A6Y1VCT6-F1
#
_entry.id   AF-A0A6Y1VCT6-F1
#
_cell.length_a   1.000
_cell.length_b   1.000
_cell.length_c   1.000
_cell.angle_alpha   90.00
_cell.angle_beta   90.00
_cell.angle_gamma   90.00
#
_symmetry.space_group_name_H-M   'P 1'
#
loop_
_entity.id
_entity.type
_entity.pdbx_description
1 polymer ?
#
loop_
_entity_poly.entity_id
_entity_poly.type
_entity_poly.pdbx_seq_one_letter_code
_entity_poly.pdbx_strand_id
1 'polypeptide(L)'
;MSNISNLAEAREARRLQQPHQSSGKGYALLHRKIMDVPFYKDAEAAHLWVHLILKAKHTPEYVMTDAGEILVGRGKLLGGRNSLAFETGLKPDRVQYLLRKFKKLGMIDWVSHGKFSVFSVEKYDDYQSNFVPADYQQITTSKPAIPMPASNTVPADYQQITTDKEYNNIISNTDVLESTAADKKSDKKKPSVSCQDVVDAYHEILPEAPKIRALNDKRKNQIRTFWRKAGVITRQLDGHGFTMQDWRNYLSYVGENCRWMFEERPNHQRGTVWHKKGFDFLLNDNTYLKVREGEHDDR
;
A
#
# COMPACT_ATOMS: atom_id res chain seq x y z
N MET A 1 -62.17 14.80 -11.13
CA MET A 1 -61.41 13.69 -10.50
C MET A 1 -60.54 13.11 -11.60
N SER A 2 -59.23 12.97 -11.55
CA SER A 2 -58.36 12.49 -10.48
C SER A 2 -56.91 12.67 -10.95
N ASN A 3 -56.08 13.45 -10.26
CA ASN A 3 -54.61 13.36 -10.42
C ASN A 3 -53.81 14.00 -9.26
N ILE A 4 -54.47 14.34 -8.15
CA ILE A 4 -53.82 14.93 -6.97
C ILE A 4 -53.53 13.86 -5.89
N SER A 5 -54.24 12.72 -5.93
CA SER A 5 -54.09 11.63 -4.96
C SER A 5 -52.74 10.91 -5.03
N ASN A 6 -52.10 10.89 -6.21
CA ASN A 6 -50.87 10.11 -6.45
C ASN A 6 -49.60 10.79 -5.88
N LEU A 7 -49.64 12.11 -5.65
CA LEU A 7 -48.49 12.84 -5.10
C LEU A 7 -48.44 12.82 -3.57
N ALA A 8 -49.60 12.68 -2.92
CA ALA A 8 -49.70 12.51 -1.47
C ALA A 8 -49.26 11.10 -1.06
N GLU A 9 -49.73 10.06 -1.76
CA GLU A 9 -49.26 8.68 -1.57
C GLU A 9 -47.75 8.54 -1.81
N ALA A 10 -47.20 9.19 -2.85
CA ALA A 10 -45.77 9.16 -3.12
C ALA A 10 -44.92 9.89 -2.05
N ARG A 11 -45.50 10.88 -1.36
CA ARG A 11 -44.85 11.59 -0.24
C ARG A 11 -44.95 10.82 1.08
N GLU A 12 -46.04 10.10 1.32
CA GLU A 12 -46.19 9.21 2.48
C GLU A 12 -45.35 7.93 2.33
N ALA A 13 -45.24 7.36 1.12
CA ALA A 13 -44.34 6.25 0.83
C ALA A 13 -42.85 6.58 1.05
N ARG A 14 -42.46 7.86 0.95
CA ARG A 14 -41.11 8.33 1.32
C ARG A 14 -40.92 8.55 2.81
N ARG A 15 -41.99 8.80 3.59
CA ARG A 15 -41.92 8.96 5.05
C ARG A 15 -41.77 7.64 5.80
N LEU A 16 -42.16 6.52 5.18
CA LEU A 16 -42.05 5.17 5.76
C LEU A 16 -40.75 4.43 5.40
N GLN A 17 -39.84 5.05 4.64
CA GLN A 17 -38.49 4.51 4.54
C GLN A 17 -37.79 4.73 5.88
N GLN A 18 -37.76 3.66 6.68
CA GLN A 18 -36.92 3.54 7.86
C GLN A 18 -35.52 4.08 7.53
N PRO A 19 -34.84 4.75 8.49
CA PRO A 19 -33.49 5.25 8.27
C PRO A 19 -32.67 4.12 7.68
N HIS A 20 -32.10 4.35 6.49
CA HIS A 20 -31.20 3.41 5.86
C HIS A 20 -30.12 3.10 6.89
N GLN A 21 -30.17 1.91 7.50
CA GLN A 21 -29.01 1.36 8.17
C GLN A 21 -27.92 1.35 7.10
N SER A 22 -26.81 2.03 7.40
CA SER A 22 -25.61 2.10 6.57
C SER A 22 -25.24 0.69 6.11
N SER A 23 -25.75 0.28 4.94
CA SER A 23 -25.34 -0.94 4.27
C SER A 23 -23.85 -0.78 4.03
N GLY A 24 -23.03 -1.57 4.72
CA GLY A 24 -21.57 -1.48 4.75
C GLY A 24 -20.87 -1.78 3.42
N LYS A 25 -21.30 -1.14 2.33
CA LYS A 25 -20.61 -1.11 1.05
C LYS A 25 -19.60 0.04 1.08
N GLY A 26 -18.50 -0.20 1.79
CA GLY A 26 -17.30 0.62 1.70
C GLY A 26 -16.50 0.32 0.43
N TYR A 27 -15.48 1.13 0.16
CA TYR A 27 -14.45 0.81 -0.82
C TYR A 27 -13.31 0.06 -0.12
N ALA A 28 -12.76 -0.96 -0.76
CA ALA A 28 -11.55 -1.64 -0.32
C ALA A 28 -10.42 -1.27 -1.28
N LEU A 29 -9.33 -0.71 -0.75
CA LEU A 29 -8.15 -0.37 -1.55
C LEU A 29 -7.29 -1.62 -1.69
N LEU A 30 -7.18 -2.19 -2.88
CA LEU A 30 -6.36 -3.38 -3.09
C LEU A 30 -4.91 -3.00 -3.40
N HIS A 31 -4.00 -3.29 -2.49
CA HIS A 31 -2.58 -2.99 -2.70
C HIS A 31 -1.99 -3.79 -3.89
N ARG A 32 -1.18 -3.14 -4.74
CA ARG A 32 -0.55 -3.77 -5.92
C ARG A 32 0.33 -4.99 -5.61
N LYS A 33 0.78 -5.13 -4.36
CA LYS A 33 1.47 -6.33 -3.83
C LYS A 33 0.71 -7.63 -4.08
N ILE A 34 -0.61 -7.57 -4.30
CA ILE A 34 -1.38 -8.75 -4.68
C ILE A 34 -0.89 -9.39 -5.99
N MET A 35 -0.24 -8.62 -6.86
CA MET A 35 0.36 -9.12 -8.10
C MET A 35 1.70 -9.84 -7.86
N ASP A 36 2.33 -9.61 -6.70
CA ASP A 36 3.64 -10.18 -6.36
C ASP A 36 3.53 -11.57 -5.71
N VAL A 37 2.31 -12.06 -5.45
CA VAL A 37 2.11 -13.38 -4.83
C VAL A 37 2.53 -14.49 -5.79
N PRO A 38 3.15 -15.58 -5.30
CA PRO A 38 3.75 -16.62 -6.16
C PRO A 38 2.73 -17.38 -7.00
N PHE A 39 1.44 -17.25 -6.70
CA PHE A 39 0.34 -17.86 -7.42
C PHE A 39 -0.50 -16.85 -8.22
N TYR A 40 -0.04 -15.62 -8.43
CA TYR A 40 -0.85 -14.61 -9.13
C TYR A 40 -1.25 -15.04 -10.55
N LYS A 41 -0.41 -15.83 -11.22
CA LYS A 41 -0.69 -16.40 -12.55
C LYS A 41 -1.76 -17.49 -12.55
N ASP A 42 -2.08 -18.07 -11.39
CA ASP A 42 -3.15 -19.04 -11.23
C ASP A 42 -4.43 -18.25 -10.96
N ALA A 43 -5.27 -18.07 -11.99
CA ALA A 43 -6.43 -17.18 -11.95
C ALA A 43 -7.41 -17.54 -10.82
N GLU A 44 -7.63 -18.82 -10.55
CA GLU A 44 -8.50 -19.28 -9.47
C GLU A 44 -7.88 -19.00 -8.10
N ALA A 45 -6.56 -19.16 -7.96
CA ALA A 45 -5.85 -18.81 -6.74
C ALA A 45 -5.87 -17.30 -6.47
N ALA A 46 -5.59 -16.48 -7.48
CA ALA A 46 -5.65 -15.03 -7.39
C ALA A 46 -7.07 -14.56 -7.04
N HIS A 47 -8.09 -15.12 -7.70
CA HIS A 47 -9.49 -14.81 -7.41
C HIS A 47 -9.86 -15.14 -5.96
N LEU A 48 -9.59 -16.37 -5.49
CA LEU A 48 -9.89 -16.74 -4.11
C LEU A 48 -9.14 -15.88 -3.11
N TRP A 49 -7.88 -15.53 -3.39
CA TRP A 49 -7.09 -14.67 -2.53
C TRP A 49 -7.66 -13.25 -2.41
N VAL A 50 -8.01 -12.63 -3.54
CA VAL A 50 -8.71 -11.34 -3.56
C VAL A 50 -10.01 -11.41 -2.76
N HIS A 51 -10.81 -12.46 -2.97
CA HIS A 51 -12.06 -12.68 -2.26
C HIS A 51 -11.88 -12.72 -0.74
N LEU A 52 -10.87 -13.47 -0.26
CA LEU A 52 -10.57 -13.56 1.17
C LEU A 52 -10.18 -12.21 1.77
N ILE A 53 -9.38 -11.41 1.07
CA ILE A 53 -9.00 -10.06 1.52
C ILE A 53 -10.23 -9.15 1.60
N LEU A 54 -11.10 -9.17 0.59
CA LEU A 54 -12.29 -8.33 0.56
C LEU A 54 -13.34 -8.75 1.59
N LYS A 55 -13.45 -10.06 1.87
CA LYS A 55 -14.41 -10.62 2.83
C LYS A 55 -13.97 -10.44 4.29
N ALA A 56 -12.67 -10.32 4.54
CA ALA A 56 -12.14 -10.11 5.88
C ALA A 56 -12.60 -8.77 6.47
N LYS A 57 -12.94 -8.78 7.77
CA LYS A 57 -13.44 -7.61 8.48
C LYS A 57 -12.32 -6.59 8.66
N HIS A 58 -12.61 -5.32 8.35
CA HIS A 58 -11.66 -4.22 8.54
C HIS A 58 -11.66 -3.69 9.99
N THR A 59 -12.77 -3.84 10.71
CA THR A 59 -12.89 -3.49 12.14
C THR A 59 -13.38 -4.71 12.92
N PRO A 60 -12.91 -4.92 14.17
CA PRO A 60 -13.44 -5.99 15.02
C PRO A 60 -14.96 -5.89 15.15
N GLU A 61 -15.65 -7.00 14.91
CA GLU A 61 -17.11 -7.06 14.92
C GLU A 61 -17.56 -8.35 15.58
N TYR A 62 -18.57 -8.27 16.44
CA TYR A 62 -19.24 -9.44 17.00
C TYR A 62 -20.20 -9.99 15.95
N VAL A 63 -19.99 -11.25 15.56
CA VAL A 63 -20.87 -11.95 14.64
C VAL A 63 -21.59 -13.06 15.38
N MET A 64 -22.92 -13.03 15.33
CA MET A 64 -23.77 -14.12 15.81
C MET A 64 -23.61 -15.33 14.89
N THR A 65 -23.16 -16.45 15.46
CA THR A 65 -23.03 -17.73 14.76
C THR A 65 -23.78 -18.83 15.50
N ASP A 66 -23.97 -19.97 14.86
CA ASP A 66 -24.52 -21.19 15.50
C ASP A 66 -23.75 -21.63 16.77
N ALA A 67 -22.52 -21.15 16.97
CA ALA A 67 -21.69 -21.43 18.14
C ALA A 67 -21.70 -20.30 19.19
N GLY A 68 -22.56 -19.29 19.02
CA GLY A 68 -22.66 -18.10 19.88
C GLY A 68 -22.07 -16.83 19.24
N GLU A 69 -21.96 -15.76 20.04
CA GLU A 69 -21.25 -14.54 19.65
C GLU A 69 -19.75 -14.81 19.54
N ILE A 70 -19.18 -14.59 18.35
CA ILE A 70 -17.74 -14.67 18.12
C ILE A 70 -17.24 -13.28 17.73
N LEU A 71 -16.22 -12.82 18.45
CA LEU A 71 -15.48 -11.61 18.08
C LEU A 71 -14.58 -11.90 16.87
N VAL A 72 -14.99 -11.43 15.71
CA VAL A 72 -14.19 -11.50 14.48
C VAL A 72 -13.31 -10.26 14.43
N GLY A 73 -12.04 -10.43 14.79
CA GLY A 73 -11.04 -9.35 14.73
C GLY A 73 -10.75 -8.87 13.31
N ARG A 74 -10.04 -7.73 13.21
CA ARG A 74 -9.55 -7.20 11.93
C ARG A 74 -8.74 -8.26 11.17
N GLY A 75 -8.93 -8.32 9.84
CA GLY A 75 -8.24 -9.25 8.96
C GLY A 75 -8.72 -10.70 9.11
N LYS A 76 -9.82 -10.93 9.84
CA LYS A 76 -10.45 -12.25 9.98
C LYS A 76 -11.76 -12.31 9.22
N LEU A 77 -12.10 -13.51 8.75
CA LEU A 77 -13.41 -13.79 8.16
C LEU A 77 -13.98 -15.11 8.68
N LEU A 78 -15.30 -15.18 8.69
CA LEU A 78 -16.03 -16.43 8.84
C LEU A 78 -16.27 -17.05 7.46
N GLY A 79 -16.06 -18.36 7.37
CA GLY A 79 -16.38 -19.09 6.14
C GLY A 79 -16.13 -20.58 6.28
N GLY A 80 -16.28 -21.28 5.16
CA GLY A 80 -15.95 -22.69 5.05
C GLY A 80 -15.82 -23.06 3.59
N ARG A 81 -15.33 -24.28 3.32
CA ARG A 81 -15.10 -24.76 1.95
C ARG A 81 -16.30 -24.52 1.03
N ASN A 82 -17.50 -24.94 1.47
CA ASN A 82 -18.70 -24.86 0.64
C ASN A 82 -19.23 -23.44 0.49
N SER A 83 -19.15 -22.60 1.53
CA SER A 83 -19.58 -21.18 1.44
C SER A 83 -18.63 -20.40 0.54
N LEU A 84 -17.31 -20.59 0.67
CA LEU A 84 -16.34 -19.94 -0.21
C LEU A 84 -16.47 -20.40 -1.66
N ALA A 85 -16.75 -21.69 -1.88
CA ALA A 85 -17.04 -22.23 -3.21
C ALA A 85 -18.29 -21.60 -3.83
N PHE A 86 -19.37 -21.47 -3.06
CA PHE A 86 -20.60 -20.80 -3.50
C PHE A 86 -20.35 -19.32 -3.86
N GLU A 87 -19.61 -18.60 -3.02
CA GLU A 87 -19.35 -17.17 -3.22
C GLU A 87 -18.41 -16.87 -4.39
N THR A 88 -17.43 -17.74 -4.64
CA THR A 88 -16.43 -17.55 -5.71
C THR A 88 -16.75 -18.29 -7.00
N GLY A 89 -17.75 -19.18 -6.99
CA GLY A 89 -18.05 -20.07 -8.12
C GLY A 89 -16.99 -21.15 -8.36
N LEU A 90 -15.97 -21.28 -7.50
CA LEU A 90 -14.93 -22.29 -7.62
C LEU A 90 -15.44 -23.65 -7.13
N LYS A 91 -14.86 -24.74 -7.65
CA LYS A 91 -15.16 -26.09 -7.17
C LYS A 91 -14.74 -26.24 -5.69
N PRO A 92 -15.55 -26.89 -4.82
CA PRO A 92 -15.23 -27.05 -3.40
C PRO A 92 -13.84 -27.65 -3.13
N ASP A 93 -13.44 -28.66 -3.90
CA ASP A 93 -12.12 -29.29 -3.74
C ASP A 93 -10.98 -28.37 -4.14
N ARG A 94 -11.23 -27.52 -5.15
CA ARG A 94 -10.26 -26.51 -5.57
C ARG A 94 -10.07 -25.45 -4.50
N VAL A 95 -11.15 -24.97 -3.88
CA VAL A 95 -11.09 -24.07 -2.71
C VAL A 95 -10.29 -24.72 -1.59
N GLN A 96 -10.56 -25.98 -1.24
CA GLN A 96 -9.82 -26.67 -0.18
C GLN A 96 -8.33 -26.81 -0.48
N TYR A 97 -7.97 -27.15 -1.72
CA TYR A 97 -6.58 -27.20 -2.18
C TYR A 97 -5.90 -25.84 -2.03
N LEU A 98 -6.55 -24.76 -2.49
CA LEU A 98 -6.00 -23.41 -2.45
C LEU A 98 -5.84 -22.89 -1.02
N LEU A 99 -6.81 -23.14 -0.13
CA LEU A 99 -6.70 -22.78 1.29
C LEU A 99 -5.50 -23.46 1.96
N ARG A 100 -5.27 -24.76 1.68
CA ARG A 100 -4.08 -25.47 2.16
C ARG A 100 -2.78 -24.90 1.58
N LYS A 101 -2.78 -24.55 0.30
CA LYS A 101 -1.65 -23.89 -0.37
C LYS A 101 -1.33 -22.54 0.28
N PHE A 102 -2.33 -21.70 0.55
CA PHE A 102 -2.16 -20.40 1.19
C PHE A 102 -1.63 -20.52 2.63
N LYS A 103 -2.12 -21.51 3.39
CA LYS A 103 -1.56 -21.80 4.73
C LYS A 103 -0.11 -22.28 4.68
N LYS A 104 0.24 -23.14 3.73
CA LYS A 104 1.64 -23.56 3.52
C LYS A 104 2.56 -22.38 3.18
N LEU A 105 2.02 -21.36 2.50
CA LEU A 105 2.74 -20.13 2.15
C LEU A 105 2.77 -19.08 3.27
N GLY A 106 2.16 -19.34 4.43
CA GLY A 106 2.08 -18.36 5.54
C GLY A 106 1.28 -17.12 5.15
N MET A 107 0.18 -17.32 4.42
CA MET A 107 -0.69 -16.22 3.98
C MET A 107 -2.01 -16.19 4.75
N ILE A 108 -2.50 -17.36 5.17
CA ILE A 108 -3.67 -17.51 6.02
C ILE A 108 -3.41 -18.55 7.09
N ASP A 109 -4.11 -18.40 8.20
CA ASP A 109 -4.36 -19.48 9.16
C ASP A 109 -5.87 -19.61 9.41
N TRP A 110 -6.31 -20.69 10.03
CA TRP A 110 -7.71 -20.82 10.44
C TRP A 110 -7.91 -21.72 11.66
N VAL A 111 -8.96 -21.41 12.40
CA VAL A 111 -9.49 -22.23 13.50
C VAL A 111 -10.82 -22.81 13.05
N SER A 112 -11.00 -24.13 13.21
CA SER A 112 -12.25 -24.81 12.86
C SER A 112 -13.16 -24.92 14.09
N HIS A 113 -14.42 -24.56 13.93
CA HIS A 113 -15.48 -24.67 14.94
C HIS A 113 -16.57 -25.67 14.49
N GLY A 114 -16.17 -26.70 13.74
CA GLY A 114 -17.07 -27.74 13.23
C GLY A 114 -17.84 -27.32 11.97
N LYS A 115 -18.88 -26.50 12.13
CA LYS A 115 -19.74 -26.06 11.01
C LYS A 115 -19.10 -24.97 10.15
N PHE A 116 -18.20 -24.18 10.73
CA PHE A 116 -17.50 -23.10 10.04
C PHE A 116 -16.06 -23.01 10.52
N SER A 117 -15.27 -22.18 9.84
CA SER A 117 -13.91 -21.84 10.20
C SER A 117 -13.75 -20.33 10.26
N VAL A 118 -12.95 -19.87 11.21
CA VAL A 118 -12.50 -18.49 11.30
C VAL A 118 -11.12 -18.43 10.63
N PHE A 119 -11.04 -17.83 9.45
CA PHE A 119 -9.79 -17.62 8.75
C PHE A 119 -9.16 -16.29 9.19
N SER A 120 -7.86 -16.28 9.42
CA SER A 120 -7.04 -15.11 9.74
C SER A 120 -6.06 -14.86 8.60
N VAL A 121 -6.05 -13.65 8.05
CA VAL A 121 -5.11 -13.23 7.00
C VAL A 121 -3.87 -12.65 7.67
N GLU A 122 -2.75 -13.39 7.68
CA GLU A 122 -1.56 -13.07 8.50
C GLU A 122 -0.92 -11.71 8.19
N LYS A 123 -1.07 -11.21 6.95
CA LYS A 123 -0.55 -9.92 6.51
C LYS A 123 -1.65 -9.01 5.96
N TYR A 124 -2.83 -9.01 6.58
CA TYR A 124 -3.97 -8.25 6.10
C TYR A 124 -3.65 -6.76 5.86
N ASP A 125 -2.89 -6.14 6.77
CA ASP A 125 -2.54 -4.72 6.68
C ASP A 125 -1.59 -4.38 5.52
N ASP A 126 -0.86 -5.36 4.96
CA ASP A 126 -0.10 -5.16 3.72
C ASP A 126 -1.01 -4.93 2.50
N TYR A 127 -2.26 -5.37 2.59
CA TYR A 127 -3.26 -5.28 1.51
C TYR A 127 -4.36 -4.27 1.81
N GLN A 128 -4.74 -4.10 3.08
CA GLN A 128 -5.79 -3.20 3.56
C GLN A 128 -5.27 -2.35 4.72
N SER A 129 -4.43 -1.35 4.42
CA SER A 129 -3.90 -0.44 5.43
C SER A 129 -4.99 0.53 5.92
N ASN A 130 -4.99 0.85 7.23
CA ASN A 130 -5.88 1.86 7.83
C ASN A 130 -5.75 3.27 7.24
N PHE A 131 -4.63 3.55 6.57
CA PHE A 131 -4.42 4.81 5.88
C PHE A 131 -4.96 4.74 4.46
N VAL A 132 -6.13 5.34 4.25
CA VAL A 132 -6.54 5.81 2.92
C VAL A 132 -5.62 7.00 2.59
N PRO A 133 -4.87 6.99 1.47
CA PRO A 133 -4.10 8.16 1.05
C PRO A 133 -5.02 9.40 0.99
N ALA A 134 -4.54 10.56 1.42
CA ALA A 134 -5.34 11.80 1.51
C ALA A 134 -6.06 12.15 0.19
N ASP A 135 -5.51 11.73 -0.95
CA ASP A 135 -6.06 11.96 -2.29
C ASP A 135 -7.39 11.21 -2.55
N TYR A 136 -7.72 10.17 -1.76
CA TYR A 136 -8.95 9.38 -1.93
C TYR A 136 -10.07 9.72 -0.93
N GLN A 137 -9.81 10.57 0.08
CA GLN A 137 -10.83 10.99 1.06
C GLN A 137 -11.91 11.92 0.48
N GLN A 138 -11.71 12.43 -0.75
CA GLN A 138 -12.66 13.33 -1.40
C GLN A 138 -13.88 12.62 -1.99
N ILE A 139 -13.91 11.29 -2.05
CA ILE A 139 -15.02 10.56 -2.70
C ILE A 139 -16.19 10.27 -1.74
N THR A 140 -15.98 10.31 -0.41
CA THR A 140 -17.04 9.88 0.54
C THR A 140 -17.47 10.89 1.60
N THR A 141 -17.12 12.17 1.48
CA THR A 141 -17.61 13.17 2.44
C THR A 141 -18.22 14.39 1.74
N SER A 142 -19.56 14.48 1.83
CA SER A 142 -20.43 15.66 1.71
C SER A 142 -20.36 16.55 0.46
N LYS A 143 -21.47 16.56 -0.28
CA LYS A 143 -22.02 17.62 -1.15
C LYS A 143 -21.08 18.79 -1.51
N PRO A 144 -20.69 18.93 -2.78
CA PRO A 144 -20.44 20.24 -3.34
C PRO A 144 -21.78 20.83 -3.80
N ALA A 145 -22.27 21.83 -3.09
CA ALA A 145 -23.25 22.75 -3.65
C ALA A 145 -22.54 23.61 -4.70
N ILE A 146 -22.57 23.17 -5.96
CA ILE A 146 -22.19 24.03 -7.09
C ILE A 146 -23.47 24.70 -7.58
N PRO A 147 -23.57 26.04 -7.59
CA PRO A 147 -24.64 26.73 -8.29
C PRO A 147 -24.54 26.42 -9.77
N MET A 148 -25.62 25.87 -10.31
CA MET A 148 -25.85 25.60 -11.72
C MET A 148 -25.71 26.89 -12.56
N PRO A 149 -24.81 26.96 -13.55
CA PRO A 149 -25.03 27.82 -14.70
C PRO A 149 -25.87 27.05 -15.72
N ALA A 150 -26.84 27.75 -16.27
CA ALA A 150 -27.80 27.23 -17.23
C ALA A 150 -27.13 26.69 -18.52
N SER A 151 -27.76 25.64 -19.07
CA SER A 151 -27.87 25.29 -20.48
C SER A 151 -26.61 25.41 -21.35
N ASN A 152 -26.10 24.27 -21.85
CA ASN A 152 -26.24 23.95 -23.28
C ASN A 152 -25.88 22.48 -23.55
N THR A 153 -26.89 21.78 -24.09
CA THR A 153 -26.87 20.65 -25.04
C THR A 153 -25.68 19.67 -25.04
N VAL A 154 -26.00 18.44 -24.63
CA VAL A 154 -25.31 17.17 -24.94
C VAL A 154 -25.38 16.92 -26.46
N PRO A 155 -24.33 16.34 -27.07
CA PRO A 155 -24.59 15.07 -27.77
C PRO A 155 -23.78 13.90 -27.22
N ALA A 156 -24.47 12.76 -27.22
CA ALA A 156 -23.96 11.45 -26.86
C ALA A 156 -22.95 10.97 -27.89
N ASP A 157 -21.81 10.46 -27.42
CA ASP A 157 -21.24 9.27 -28.05
C ASP A 157 -20.50 8.41 -27.02
N TYR A 158 -20.82 7.13 -27.12
CA TYR A 158 -20.37 6.04 -26.28
C TYR A 158 -18.92 5.67 -26.59
N GLN A 159 -18.23 5.21 -25.55
CA GLN A 159 -17.23 4.14 -25.54
C GLN A 159 -16.21 4.06 -26.69
N GLN A 160 -14.93 4.24 -26.36
CA GLN A 160 -13.89 3.36 -26.89
C GLN A 160 -12.71 3.24 -25.92
N ILE A 161 -12.57 2.06 -25.34
CA ILE A 161 -11.30 1.53 -24.84
C ILE A 161 -10.50 1.13 -26.09
N THR A 162 -9.28 1.62 -26.24
CA THR A 162 -8.27 0.91 -27.04
C THR A 162 -6.92 0.93 -26.32
N THR A 163 -6.32 -0.25 -26.33
CA THR A 163 -5.04 -0.62 -25.75
C THR A 163 -3.90 -0.35 -26.73
N ASP A 164 -2.69 -0.21 -26.18
CA ASP A 164 -1.38 -0.60 -26.74
C ASP A 164 -0.54 0.38 -27.62
N LYS A 165 0.62 0.71 -27.01
CA LYS A 165 2.02 0.73 -27.51
C LYS A 165 2.69 2.00 -28.12
N GLU A 166 3.78 2.34 -27.42
CA GLU A 166 5.13 2.73 -27.87
C GLU A 166 5.50 4.15 -28.36
N TYR A 167 6.27 4.82 -27.48
CA TYR A 167 7.56 5.52 -27.70
C TYR A 167 7.75 6.44 -28.92
N ASN A 168 7.94 7.75 -28.69
CA ASN A 168 9.26 8.40 -28.64
C ASN A 168 9.19 9.95 -28.59
N ASN A 169 10.22 10.50 -27.94
CA ASN A 169 10.89 11.78 -28.18
C ASN A 169 10.46 13.10 -27.50
N ILE A 170 11.42 13.57 -26.69
CA ILE A 170 12.05 14.91 -26.70
C ILE A 170 11.13 16.09 -26.40
N ILE A 171 11.25 16.67 -25.20
CA ILE A 171 11.40 18.13 -25.07
C ILE A 171 12.50 18.44 -24.06
N SER A 172 13.37 19.32 -24.54
CA SER A 172 14.64 19.79 -24.04
C SER A 172 14.56 20.57 -22.72
N ASN A 173 15.72 20.55 -22.05
CA ASN A 173 16.18 21.50 -21.04
C ASN A 173 16.02 22.98 -21.46
N THR A 174 15.74 23.82 -20.46
CA THR A 174 16.26 25.18 -20.15
C THR A 174 16.67 26.09 -21.34
N ASP A 175 16.28 27.36 -21.41
CA ASP A 175 16.55 28.39 -20.42
C ASP A 175 15.78 29.70 -20.72
N VAL A 176 15.47 30.41 -19.63
CA VAL A 176 15.51 31.87 -19.44
C VAL A 176 14.66 32.76 -20.37
N LEU A 177 13.55 33.27 -19.82
CA LEU A 177 13.20 34.68 -20.00
C LEU A 177 13.05 35.35 -18.63
N GLU A 178 13.96 36.28 -18.43
CA GLU A 178 14.16 37.14 -17.28
C GLU A 178 13.14 38.29 -17.27
N SER A 179 12.65 38.63 -16.06
CA SER A 179 12.11 39.94 -15.67
C SER A 179 10.75 40.36 -16.27
N THR A 180 9.76 40.91 -15.54
CA THR A 180 9.71 41.64 -14.26
C THR A 180 8.27 41.68 -13.69
N ALA A 181 8.20 41.81 -12.36
CA ALA A 181 7.20 42.52 -11.55
C ALA A 181 5.72 42.08 -11.53
N ALA A 182 5.29 41.46 -10.42
CA ALA A 182 4.51 42.11 -9.35
C ALA A 182 3.76 41.08 -8.46
N ASP A 183 4.30 40.86 -7.26
CA ASP A 183 3.58 40.76 -5.98
C ASP A 183 2.23 40.02 -5.88
N LYS A 184 2.24 38.80 -5.32
CA LYS A 184 1.89 38.54 -3.88
C LYS A 184 1.73 37.05 -3.54
N LYS A 185 2.21 36.75 -2.33
CA LYS A 185 2.01 35.57 -1.46
C LYS A 185 2.94 34.37 -1.68
N SER A 186 3.97 34.39 -0.84
CA SER A 186 4.82 33.28 -0.44
C SER A 186 4.02 32.09 0.10
N ASP A 187 4.11 30.96 -0.58
CA ASP A 187 3.94 29.65 0.04
C ASP A 187 5.32 28.99 0.14
N LYS A 188 5.75 28.72 1.37
CA LYS A 188 7.01 28.04 1.68
C LYS A 188 6.99 26.64 1.05
N LYS A 189 7.69 26.49 -0.07
CA LYS A 189 7.95 25.21 -0.74
C LYS A 189 8.77 24.33 0.22
N LYS A 190 8.17 23.24 0.73
CA LYS A 190 8.90 22.21 1.48
C LYS A 190 10.05 21.68 0.62
N PRO A 191 11.25 21.44 1.18
CA PRO A 191 12.39 20.93 0.40
C PRO A 191 12.09 19.48 0.02
N SER A 192 11.79 19.25 -1.26
CA SER A 192 11.74 17.91 -1.84
C SER A 192 13.19 17.43 -1.95
N VAL A 193 13.60 16.49 -1.11
CA VAL A 193 14.92 15.85 -1.22
C VAL A 193 15.06 15.22 -2.61
N SER A 194 16.06 15.63 -3.36
CA SER A 194 16.36 15.07 -4.69
C SER A 194 16.94 13.67 -4.50
N CYS A 195 16.40 12.67 -5.21
CA CYS A 195 16.91 11.30 -5.15
C CYS A 195 18.35 11.19 -5.65
N GLN A 196 18.82 12.17 -6.44
CA GLN A 196 20.20 12.22 -6.91
C GLN A 196 21.15 12.56 -5.77
N ASP A 197 20.83 13.58 -4.96
CA ASP A 197 21.63 14.00 -3.81
C ASP A 197 21.84 12.86 -2.80
N VAL A 198 20.83 12.00 -2.63
CA VAL A 198 20.89 10.80 -1.77
C VAL A 198 21.94 9.80 -2.26
N VAL A 199 22.00 9.60 -3.58
CA VAL A 199 22.98 8.71 -4.22
C VAL A 199 24.37 9.33 -4.18
N ASP A 200 24.47 10.62 -4.45
CA ASP A 200 25.75 11.34 -4.46
C ASP A 200 26.38 11.31 -3.05
N ALA A 201 25.59 11.57 -2.01
CA ALA A 201 26.06 11.44 -0.62
C ALA A 201 26.49 10.01 -0.26
N TYR A 202 25.83 8.99 -0.83
CA TYR A 202 26.26 7.60 -0.65
C TYR A 202 27.61 7.31 -1.33
N HIS A 203 27.84 7.82 -2.55
CA HIS A 203 29.14 7.66 -3.22
C HIS A 203 30.26 8.46 -2.55
N GLU A 204 29.92 9.62 -1.98
CA GLU A 204 30.86 10.50 -1.26
C GLU A 204 31.32 9.86 0.06
N ILE A 205 30.38 9.35 0.87
CA ILE A 205 30.66 8.88 2.24
C ILE A 205 31.13 7.42 2.26
N LEU A 206 30.64 6.59 1.33
CA LEU A 206 30.97 5.17 1.27
C LEU A 206 31.60 4.79 -0.08
N PRO A 207 32.84 5.24 -0.36
CA PRO A 207 33.52 4.94 -1.63
C PRO A 207 33.85 3.44 -1.79
N GLU A 208 33.98 2.70 -0.68
CA GLU A 208 34.27 1.27 -0.65
C GLU A 208 33.06 0.38 -0.98
N ALA A 209 31.86 0.94 -0.88
CA ALA A 209 30.61 0.24 -1.12
C ALA A 209 30.32 0.09 -2.62
N PRO A 210 29.51 -0.91 -3.04
CA PRO A 210 29.16 -1.09 -4.43
C PRO A 210 28.56 0.18 -5.08
N LYS A 211 29.18 0.66 -6.16
CA LYS A 211 28.74 1.86 -6.89
C LYS A 211 27.41 1.66 -7.60
N ILE A 212 26.62 2.73 -7.64
CA ILE A 212 25.35 2.79 -8.35
C ILE A 212 25.61 3.38 -9.73
N ARG A 213 25.45 2.58 -10.78
CA ARG A 213 25.67 3.03 -12.17
C ARG A 213 24.45 3.73 -12.78
N ALA A 214 23.26 3.41 -12.29
CA ALA A 214 22.01 3.99 -12.80
C ALA A 214 20.96 4.10 -11.68
N LEU A 215 20.29 5.25 -11.64
CA LEU A 215 19.16 5.53 -10.78
C LEU A 215 17.85 5.26 -11.53
N ASN A 216 17.36 4.03 -11.45
CA ASN A 216 16.07 3.64 -12.03
C ASN A 216 14.89 4.04 -11.12
N ASP A 217 13.67 3.99 -11.65
CA ASP A 217 12.47 4.40 -10.91
C ASP A 217 12.18 3.53 -9.68
N LYS A 218 12.62 2.26 -9.71
CA LYS A 218 12.55 1.37 -8.55
C LYS A 218 13.38 1.92 -7.38
N ARG A 219 14.64 2.32 -7.63
CA ARG A 219 15.52 2.91 -6.61
C ARG A 219 15.03 4.28 -6.14
N LYS A 220 14.52 5.13 -7.04
CA LYS A 220 13.88 6.39 -6.64
C LYS A 220 12.70 6.14 -5.68
N ASN A 221 11.88 5.13 -5.96
CA ASN A 221 10.77 4.74 -5.09
C ASN A 221 11.25 4.14 -3.76
N GLN A 222 12.35 3.37 -3.76
CA GLN A 222 12.97 2.88 -2.53
C GLN A 222 13.48 4.04 -1.66
N ILE A 223 14.18 5.01 -2.25
CA ILE A 223 14.65 6.22 -1.54
C ILE A 223 13.47 6.96 -0.90
N ARG A 224 12.39 7.23 -1.66
CA ARG A 224 11.20 7.91 -1.12
C ARG A 224 10.54 7.13 0.00
N THR A 225 10.43 5.82 -0.16
CA THR A 225 9.84 4.93 0.86
C THR A 225 10.68 4.92 2.12
N PHE A 226 11.99 4.80 1.96
CA PHE A 226 12.97 4.86 3.05
C PHE A 226 12.86 6.20 3.79
N TRP A 227 12.85 7.33 3.08
CA TRP A 227 12.76 8.66 3.70
C TRP A 227 11.54 8.82 4.60
N ARG A 228 10.40 8.29 4.15
CA ARG A 228 9.16 8.29 4.95
C ARG A 228 9.28 7.41 6.19
N LYS A 229 9.82 6.19 6.04
CA LYS A 229 9.95 5.23 7.15
C LYS A 229 11.03 5.62 8.17
N ALA A 230 12.21 5.99 7.70
CA ALA A 230 13.27 6.58 8.51
C ALA A 230 12.78 7.84 9.21
N GLY A 231 11.92 8.65 8.57
CA GLY A 231 11.27 9.79 9.20
C GLY A 231 10.34 9.46 10.38
N VAL A 232 9.75 8.26 10.43
CA VAL A 232 9.01 7.80 11.61
C VAL A 232 9.98 7.39 12.72
N ILE A 233 11.02 6.64 12.38
CA ILE A 233 12.03 6.15 13.33
C ILE A 233 12.80 7.32 13.96
N THR A 234 13.31 8.25 13.16
CA THR A 234 14.00 9.46 13.63
C THR A 234 13.09 10.35 14.46
N ARG A 235 11.79 10.43 14.16
CA ARG A 235 10.86 11.19 15.02
C ARG A 235 10.68 10.51 16.39
N GLN A 236 10.71 9.19 16.45
CA GLN A 236 10.63 8.44 17.71
C GLN A 236 11.91 8.56 18.54
N LEU A 237 13.08 8.53 17.90
CA LEU A 237 14.37 8.55 18.59
C LEU A 237 14.88 9.96 18.89
N ASP A 238 14.80 10.86 17.91
CA ASP A 238 15.46 12.18 17.92
C ASP A 238 14.45 13.34 17.96
N GLY A 239 13.15 13.09 17.77
CA GLY A 239 12.08 14.09 17.87
C GLY A 239 11.84 14.92 16.59
N HIS A 240 12.67 14.78 15.56
CA HIS A 240 12.51 15.47 14.28
C HIS A 240 12.27 14.51 13.10
N GLY A 241 11.90 15.07 11.94
CA GLY A 241 11.75 14.27 10.73
C GLY A 241 13.10 13.99 10.08
N PHE A 242 13.23 12.88 9.35
CA PHE A 242 14.47 12.49 8.69
C PHE A 242 14.88 13.48 7.60
N THR A 243 16.09 14.02 7.75
CA THR A 243 16.69 15.01 6.86
C THR A 243 17.88 14.44 6.09
N MET A 244 18.38 15.21 5.13
CA MET A 244 19.57 14.83 4.38
C MET A 244 20.82 14.73 5.28
N GLN A 245 20.88 15.50 6.36
CA GLN A 245 21.95 15.40 7.34
C GLN A 245 21.87 14.08 8.10
N ASP A 246 20.67 13.64 8.48
CA ASP A 246 20.47 12.35 9.15
C ASP A 246 20.89 11.18 8.25
N TRP A 247 20.63 11.28 6.94
CA TRP A 247 21.14 10.31 5.96
C TRP A 247 22.67 10.28 5.90
N ARG A 248 23.32 11.45 5.84
CA ARG A 248 24.79 11.53 5.86
C ARG A 248 25.39 10.97 7.15
N ASN A 249 24.78 11.29 8.30
CA ASN A 249 25.20 10.78 9.60
C ASN A 249 25.05 9.25 9.67
N TYR A 250 23.92 8.72 9.19
CA TYR A 250 23.70 7.29 9.09
C TYR A 250 24.75 6.59 8.23
N LEU A 251 25.03 7.11 7.03
CA LEU A 251 26.04 6.54 6.14
C LEU A 251 27.44 6.57 6.78
N SER A 252 27.79 7.67 7.45
CA SER A 252 29.08 7.83 8.13
C SER A 252 29.21 6.80 9.24
N TYR A 253 28.16 6.66 10.07
CA TYR A 253 28.12 5.66 11.13
C TYR A 253 28.29 4.23 10.60
N VAL A 254 27.60 3.87 9.52
CA VAL A 254 27.73 2.56 8.88
C VAL A 254 29.14 2.34 8.35
N GLY A 255 29.77 3.35 7.77
CA GLY A 255 31.15 3.27 7.29
C GLY A 255 32.18 3.07 8.40
N GLU A 256 31.96 3.68 9.57
CA GLU A 256 32.87 3.62 10.72
C GLU A 256 32.66 2.37 11.58
N ASN A 257 31.41 1.97 11.81
CA ASN A 257 31.04 0.98 12.82
C ASN A 257 30.53 -0.34 12.23
N CYS A 258 30.21 -0.41 10.93
CA CYS A 258 29.64 -1.62 10.30
C CYS A 258 30.45 -2.07 9.08
N ARG A 259 31.78 -2.11 9.17
CA ARG A 259 32.68 -2.46 8.05
C ARG A 259 32.45 -3.85 7.51
N TRP A 260 31.97 -4.80 8.33
CA TRP A 260 31.54 -6.12 7.84
C TRP A 260 30.54 -6.04 6.67
N MET A 261 29.76 -4.95 6.55
CA MET A 261 28.82 -4.76 5.44
C MET A 261 29.54 -4.53 4.09
N PHE A 262 30.79 -4.09 4.08
CA PHE A 262 31.53 -3.75 2.85
C PHE A 262 32.76 -4.64 2.60
N GLU A 263 32.94 -5.67 3.42
CA GLU A 263 33.98 -6.69 3.27
C GLU A 263 33.45 -7.94 2.58
N GLU A 264 34.31 -8.61 1.81
CA GLU A 264 34.05 -9.97 1.35
C GLU A 264 34.61 -10.95 2.37
N ARG A 265 33.74 -11.71 3.03
CA ARG A 265 34.15 -12.68 4.06
C ARG A 265 33.90 -14.10 3.58
N PRO A 266 34.95 -14.93 3.38
CA PRO A 266 34.77 -16.34 3.06
C PRO A 266 34.20 -17.10 4.28
N ASN A 267 33.06 -17.75 4.07
CA ASN A 267 32.46 -18.65 5.06
C ASN A 267 33.00 -20.06 4.85
N HIS A 268 34.08 -20.37 5.56
CA HIS A 268 34.77 -21.66 5.51
C HIS A 268 33.88 -22.85 5.92
N GLN A 269 32.82 -22.63 6.70
CA GLN A 269 31.91 -23.71 7.13
C GLN A 269 30.88 -24.11 6.05
N ARG A 270 30.51 -23.17 5.17
CA ARG A 270 29.50 -23.40 4.12
C ARG A 270 30.06 -23.36 2.71
N GLY A 271 31.34 -23.03 2.54
CA GLY A 271 31.97 -22.82 1.23
C GLY A 271 31.37 -21.64 0.46
N THR A 272 30.67 -20.72 1.13
CA THR A 272 30.05 -19.55 0.51
C THR A 272 30.84 -18.28 0.82
N VAL A 273 30.77 -17.27 -0.03
CA VAL A 273 31.40 -15.95 0.22
C VAL A 273 30.31 -14.96 0.60
N TRP A 274 30.50 -14.26 1.70
CA TRP A 274 29.65 -13.13 2.06
C TRP A 274 30.00 -11.96 1.16
N HIS A 275 29.04 -11.51 0.35
CA HIS A 275 29.24 -10.38 -0.55
C HIS A 275 28.91 -9.04 0.11
N LYS A 276 29.60 -8.01 -0.34
CA LYS A 276 29.39 -6.62 0.07
C LYS A 276 27.93 -6.22 -0.10
N LYS A 277 27.37 -5.56 0.92
CA LYS A 277 26.03 -4.98 0.89
C LYS A 277 26.05 -3.69 0.06
N GLY A 278 25.12 -3.60 -0.89
CA GLY A 278 24.96 -2.42 -1.74
C GLY A 278 23.94 -1.43 -1.18
N PHE A 279 23.79 -0.31 -1.87
CA PHE A 279 22.85 0.76 -1.58
C PHE A 279 21.42 0.30 -1.20
N ASP A 280 20.89 -0.69 -1.91
CA ASP A 280 19.54 -1.22 -1.68
C ASP A 280 19.36 -1.83 -0.28
N PHE A 281 20.44 -2.34 0.33
CA PHE A 281 20.42 -2.89 1.69
C PHE A 281 20.34 -1.79 2.76
N LEU A 282 20.98 -0.64 2.52
CA LEU A 282 20.98 0.52 3.43
C LEU A 282 19.65 1.28 3.36
N LEU A 283 18.91 1.17 2.25
CA LEU A 283 17.56 1.74 2.10
C LEU A 283 16.46 0.87 2.74
N ASN A 284 16.81 -0.08 3.60
CA ASN A 284 15.87 -0.89 4.35
C ASN A 284 15.65 -0.29 5.75
N ASP A 285 14.39 -0.08 6.13
CA ASP A 285 14.01 0.47 7.43
C ASP A 285 14.47 -0.38 8.62
N ASN A 286 14.44 -1.71 8.49
CA ASN A 286 14.93 -2.61 9.52
C ASN A 286 16.45 -2.53 9.66
N THR A 287 17.18 -2.46 8.54
CA THR A 287 18.64 -2.26 8.57
C THR A 287 18.99 -0.93 9.24
N TYR A 288 18.28 0.15 8.89
CA TYR A 288 18.48 1.47 9.49
C TYR A 288 18.22 1.45 11.00
N LEU A 289 17.12 0.83 11.46
CA LEU A 289 16.81 0.69 12.87
C LEU A 289 17.89 -0.09 13.63
N LYS A 290 18.29 -1.26 13.10
CA LYS A 290 19.32 -2.11 13.72
C LYS A 290 20.69 -1.45 13.81
N VAL A 291 21.07 -0.66 12.80
CA VAL A 291 22.30 0.15 12.87
C VAL A 291 22.17 1.23 13.93
N ARG A 292 21.03 1.93 13.99
CA ARG A 292 20.75 2.95 15.01
C ARG A 292 20.74 2.38 16.44
N GLU A 293 20.43 1.11 16.59
CA GLU A 293 20.46 0.36 17.86
C GLU A 293 21.83 -0.29 18.15
N GLY A 294 22.81 -0.19 17.24
CA GLY A 294 24.14 -0.79 17.39
C GLY A 294 24.17 -2.32 17.25
N GLU A 295 23.07 -2.96 16.81
CA GLU A 295 23.03 -4.41 16.58
C GLU A 295 23.93 -4.86 15.42
N HIS A 296 24.23 -3.92 14.52
CA HIS A 296 25.05 -4.15 13.34
C HIS A 296 26.49 -3.64 13.49
N ASP A 297 26.89 -3.21 14.68
CA ASP A 297 28.26 -2.78 14.93
C ASP A 297 29.23 -3.97 14.81
N ASP A 298 30.41 -3.72 14.27
CA ASP A 298 31.52 -4.66 14.27
C ASP A 298 31.89 -4.99 15.72
N ARG A 299 31.73 -6.26 16.11
CA ARG A 299 32.15 -6.80 17.41
C ARG A 299 33.33 -7.75 17.25
#